data_AF-A0A345C1A5-F1
#
_entry.id   AF-A0A345C1A5-F1
#
_cell.length_a   1.000
_cell.length_b   1.000
_cell.length_c   1.000
_cell.angle_alpha   90.00
_cell.angle_beta   90.00
_cell.angle_gamma   90.00
#
_symmetry.space_group_name_H-M   'P 1'
#
loop_
_entity.id
_entity.type
_entity.pdbx_description
1 polymer ?
#
loop_
_entity_poly.entity_id
_entity_poly.type
_entity_poly.pdbx_seq_one_letter_code
_entity_poly.pdbx_strand_id
1 'polypeptide(L)'
;MGKKVVCLAASTLLIFSAFPAKSSADAPDIHFDSTIVDSHIDTYMHALDEKTWLPETDIGKETSFDFDIPKAQAGGLDVPYMAAYTPGYYENTPRSISETLAKINALYWTEDNNPDDLTVTSSYDDIMQAVQDDKIAAVPTIEGGYSMEEENAIELLHQYDDLGVKALGFTWNTSNALGEGADRVYNDPEETPSEGGLTELGEEVAKEMNELGMMIDVSHMARTTFWDVIEASEDPIIASHSGVKELRDHQRNLTDEQMEALADNGGVLGIVFYPVFLTEDTEGYVDDVVDHIDYAVDVMGVDHVALGSDFDGAAMPADLQDASELSKITEELENRNYSEENIEKILGQNHLRVMEEVDQEKEAVDTGLSLTPSIEMGGKVGDNTPVLEAEVEGETADESSYNAIVDGIEYEPEFDAETSTVSLEVDEPLKERFHVVTFEAETESGETERETTIFYVDASVDNMQTLVEHFEEEGEFENGQTAQTLDRHLTAVGHYEDQGAKEKASQHMKGLKDMLDHQHEQVLITEHAYSVLTNEADVLIDEWP
;
A
#
# COMPACT_ATOMS: atom_id res chain seq x y z
N MET A 1 -21.50 13.62 -66.26
CA MET A 1 -21.69 14.19 -64.91
C MET A 1 -20.97 13.31 -63.94
N GLY A 2 -19.70 13.61 -63.67
CA GLY A 2 -18.90 12.96 -62.64
C GLY A 2 -18.64 13.99 -61.55
N LYS A 3 -19.01 13.69 -60.31
CA LYS A 3 -18.57 14.45 -59.14
C LYS A 3 -17.67 13.53 -58.33
N LYS A 4 -16.38 13.85 -58.35
CA LYS A 4 -15.38 13.36 -57.42
C LYS A 4 -15.69 14.00 -56.06
N VAL A 5 -15.79 13.19 -55.02
CA VAL A 5 -15.69 13.65 -53.63
C VAL A 5 -14.20 13.75 -53.33
N VAL A 6 -13.78 14.92 -52.86
CA VAL A 6 -12.43 15.22 -52.41
C VAL A 6 -12.42 14.98 -50.91
N CYS A 7 -11.62 14.01 -50.43
CA CYS A 7 -11.25 13.93 -49.02
C CYS A 7 -10.24 15.04 -48.73
N LEU A 8 -10.57 15.96 -47.82
CA LEU A 8 -9.57 16.77 -47.13
C LEU A 8 -8.95 15.89 -46.05
N ALA A 9 -7.65 15.65 -46.12
CA ALA A 9 -6.88 15.22 -44.96
C ALA A 9 -6.69 16.44 -44.06
N ALA A 10 -7.26 16.41 -42.86
CA ALA A 10 -6.89 17.34 -41.79
C ALA A 10 -5.59 16.83 -41.17
N SER A 11 -4.52 17.58 -41.36
CA SER A 11 -3.26 17.37 -40.66
C SER A 11 -3.41 18.00 -39.28
N THR A 12 -3.62 17.20 -38.24
CA THR A 12 -3.58 17.68 -36.86
C THR A 12 -2.12 17.93 -36.51
N LEU A 13 -1.76 19.20 -36.36
CA LEU A 13 -0.48 19.61 -35.83
C LEU A 13 -0.61 19.48 -34.30
N LEU A 14 0.06 18.49 -33.70
CA LEU A 14 0.28 18.46 -32.25
C LEU A 14 1.14 19.67 -31.91
N ILE A 15 0.56 20.62 -31.18
CA ILE A 15 1.27 21.74 -30.59
C ILE A 15 1.65 21.27 -29.19
N PHE A 16 2.92 20.93 -28.96
CA PHE A 16 3.47 20.86 -27.61
C PHE A 16 3.34 22.25 -26.99
N SER A 17 2.46 22.41 -26.01
CA SER A 17 2.46 23.57 -25.13
C SER A 17 3.66 23.44 -24.19
N ALA A 18 4.57 24.43 -24.24
CA ALA A 18 5.62 24.56 -23.25
C ALA A 18 4.97 24.82 -21.87
N PHE A 19 5.28 23.94 -20.92
CA PHE A 19 4.85 24.03 -19.53
C PHE A 19 5.45 25.27 -18.83
N PRO A 20 4.78 25.83 -17.81
CA PRO A 20 5.38 26.84 -16.96
C PRO A 20 6.43 26.18 -16.03
N ALA A 21 7.71 26.48 -16.26
CA ALA A 21 8.82 26.01 -15.42
C ALA A 21 8.61 26.33 -13.92
N LYS A 22 8.68 25.31 -13.06
CA LYS A 22 8.70 25.47 -11.58
C LYS A 22 10.08 25.98 -11.13
N SER A 23 10.47 27.24 -11.36
CA SER A 23 11.89 27.62 -11.15
C SER A 23 12.32 27.80 -9.67
N SER A 24 13.36 27.09 -9.25
CA SER A 24 14.27 27.49 -8.16
C SER A 24 15.49 28.22 -8.71
N ALA A 25 16.04 29.21 -7.98
CA ALA A 25 17.11 30.07 -8.51
C ALA A 25 18.48 29.39 -8.67
N ASP A 26 18.67 28.21 -8.05
CA ASP A 26 19.94 27.50 -7.96
C ASP A 26 19.89 26.06 -8.54
N ALA A 27 18.77 25.62 -9.10
CA ALA A 27 18.60 24.27 -9.67
C ALA A 27 18.60 24.28 -11.21
N PRO A 28 18.95 23.16 -11.88
CA PRO A 28 18.89 23.06 -13.35
C PRO A 28 17.47 23.28 -13.89
N ASP A 29 17.32 24.05 -14.97
CA ASP A 29 16.01 24.31 -15.60
C ASP A 29 15.32 22.99 -16.01
N ILE A 30 16.09 21.99 -16.48
CA ILE A 30 15.58 20.67 -16.91
C ILE A 30 14.92 19.88 -15.79
N HIS A 31 15.35 20.06 -14.53
CA HIS A 31 14.80 19.34 -13.39
C HIS A 31 13.31 19.66 -13.20
N PHE A 32 12.99 20.95 -13.15
CA PHE A 32 11.64 21.45 -12.91
C PHE A 32 10.76 21.52 -14.16
N ASP A 33 11.34 21.25 -15.34
CA ASP A 33 10.62 21.05 -16.60
C ASP A 33 10.30 19.56 -16.85
N SER A 34 10.88 18.65 -16.07
CA SER A 34 10.63 17.20 -16.12
C SER A 34 9.46 16.81 -15.21
N THR A 35 8.80 15.69 -15.51
CA THR A 35 7.94 15.00 -14.54
C THR A 35 8.80 14.06 -13.71
N ILE A 36 8.93 14.32 -12.42
CA ILE A 36 9.78 13.53 -11.52
C ILE A 36 8.94 12.49 -10.79
N VAL A 37 9.38 11.24 -10.87
CA VAL A 37 8.77 10.08 -10.22
C VAL A 37 9.74 9.51 -9.21
N ASP A 38 9.23 9.19 -8.03
CA ASP A 38 9.93 8.39 -7.02
C ASP A 38 9.11 7.12 -6.80
N SER A 39 9.69 5.96 -7.09
CA SER A 39 8.99 4.68 -7.06
C SER A 39 8.80 4.08 -5.66
N HIS A 40 9.32 4.70 -4.58
CA HIS A 40 9.12 4.15 -3.22
C HIS A 40 9.34 5.17 -2.08
N ILE A 41 8.27 5.47 -1.33
CA ILE A 41 8.28 6.37 -0.16
C ILE A 41 7.44 5.79 1.00
N ASP A 42 8.03 5.74 2.20
CA ASP A 42 7.50 5.04 3.39
C ASP A 42 6.89 5.95 4.46
N THR A 43 6.50 7.18 4.10
CA THR A 43 6.07 8.22 5.06
C THR A 43 4.97 7.76 6.02
N TYR A 44 4.05 6.89 5.59
CA TYR A 44 2.96 6.39 6.45
C TYR A 44 3.40 5.38 7.52
N MET A 45 4.67 4.97 7.56
CA MET A 45 5.25 4.30 8.74
C MET A 45 5.28 5.22 9.97
N HIS A 46 5.36 6.54 9.77
CA HIS A 46 5.55 7.52 10.86
C HIS A 46 4.37 8.49 11.03
N ALA A 47 3.45 8.55 10.07
CA ALA A 47 2.35 9.51 10.07
C ALA A 47 1.10 9.06 10.85
N LEU A 48 1.08 7.83 11.35
CA LEU A 48 -0.05 7.23 12.06
C LEU A 48 0.18 7.19 13.57
N ASP A 49 -0.89 7.28 14.35
CA ASP A 49 -0.84 7.00 15.77
C ASP A 49 -0.47 5.52 16.00
N GLU A 50 0.56 5.25 16.81
CA GLU A 50 1.12 3.90 16.99
C GLU A 50 0.10 2.89 17.55
N LYS A 51 -0.96 3.36 18.20
CA LYS A 51 -1.95 2.49 18.87
C LYS A 51 -3.17 2.27 18.03
N THR A 52 -3.77 3.33 17.51
CA THR A 52 -5.02 3.30 16.74
C THR A 52 -4.79 3.15 15.24
N TRP A 53 -3.60 3.47 14.75
CA TRP A 53 -3.27 3.60 13.33
C TRP A 53 -4.11 4.63 12.57
N LEU A 54 -4.84 5.48 13.27
CA LEU A 54 -5.49 6.63 12.65
C LEU A 54 -4.42 7.66 12.25
N PRO A 55 -4.62 8.41 11.16
CA PRO A 55 -3.72 9.50 10.78
C PRO A 55 -3.52 10.51 11.92
N GLU A 56 -2.28 10.71 12.35
CA GLU A 56 -1.90 11.65 13.40
C GLU A 56 -1.20 12.90 12.84
N THR A 57 -0.35 12.70 11.82
CA THR A 57 0.46 13.76 11.22
C THR A 57 -0.02 14.09 9.81
N ASP A 58 -0.42 15.36 9.60
CA ASP A 58 -0.76 15.91 8.29
C ASP A 58 0.50 16.28 7.50
N ILE A 59 0.86 15.45 6.53
CA ILE A 59 2.02 15.64 5.64
C ILE A 59 1.77 16.71 4.57
N GLY A 60 0.60 17.35 4.55
CA GLY A 60 0.38 18.61 3.83
C GLY A 60 1.13 19.81 4.42
N LYS A 61 1.78 19.63 5.58
CA LYS A 61 2.59 20.65 6.25
C LYS A 61 4.02 20.15 6.41
N GLU A 62 4.94 21.08 6.64
CA GLU A 62 6.34 20.74 6.95
C GLU A 62 6.41 19.82 8.18
N THR A 63 7.03 18.66 8.02
CA THR A 63 7.28 17.65 9.06
C THR A 63 8.79 17.46 9.27
N SER A 64 9.15 16.58 10.22
CA SER A 64 10.54 16.11 10.37
C SER A 64 10.88 14.90 9.50
N PHE A 65 9.94 14.42 8.69
CA PHE A 65 10.09 13.29 7.78
C PHE A 65 10.93 13.69 6.57
N ASP A 66 11.41 12.70 5.82
CA ASP A 66 12.14 12.92 4.57
C ASP A 66 11.17 13.36 3.46
N PHE A 67 9.88 13.01 3.56
CA PHE A 67 8.84 13.48 2.65
C PHE A 67 7.70 14.21 3.37
N ASP A 68 7.30 15.33 2.76
CA ASP A 68 6.02 16.03 2.97
C ASP A 68 5.70 16.85 1.71
N ILE A 69 4.46 17.31 1.56
CA ILE A 69 4.01 18.05 0.36
C ILE A 69 4.89 19.30 0.12
N PRO A 70 5.20 20.16 1.12
CA PRO A 70 6.13 21.27 0.93
C PRO A 70 7.52 20.87 0.40
N LYS A 71 8.12 19.79 0.91
CA LYS A 71 9.42 19.29 0.45
C LYS A 71 9.32 18.74 -0.97
N ALA A 72 8.30 17.94 -1.28
CA ALA A 72 8.05 17.43 -2.63
C ALA A 72 7.93 18.57 -3.64
N GLN A 73 7.12 19.59 -3.34
CA GLN A 73 6.99 20.79 -4.18
C GLN A 73 8.32 21.55 -4.34
N ALA A 74 9.10 21.69 -3.26
CA ALA A 74 10.39 22.37 -3.30
C ALA A 74 11.44 21.61 -4.10
N GLY A 75 11.40 20.28 -4.08
CA GLY A 75 12.30 19.38 -4.80
C GLY A 75 11.79 18.92 -6.16
N GLY A 76 10.65 19.45 -6.63
CA GLY A 76 10.11 19.14 -7.95
C GLY A 76 9.53 17.73 -8.10
N LEU A 77 9.30 17.00 -7.01
CA LEU A 77 8.70 15.67 -7.04
C LEU A 77 7.22 15.78 -7.42
N ASP A 78 6.84 15.14 -8.52
CA ASP A 78 5.48 15.19 -9.06
C ASP A 78 4.70 13.91 -8.73
N VAL A 79 5.35 12.73 -8.78
CA VAL A 79 4.68 11.43 -8.69
C VAL A 79 5.36 10.54 -7.63
N PRO A 80 4.98 10.66 -6.35
CA PRO A 80 5.45 9.76 -5.30
C PRO A 80 4.63 8.47 -5.25
N TYR A 81 5.30 7.32 -5.27
CA TYR A 81 4.71 6.02 -4.99
C TYR A 81 4.72 5.78 -3.48
N MET A 82 3.56 5.83 -2.87
CA MET A 82 3.36 5.85 -1.42
C MET A 82 3.14 4.43 -0.89
N ALA A 83 4.15 3.88 -0.21
CA ALA A 83 4.15 2.51 0.26
C ALA A 83 3.27 2.31 1.50
N ALA A 84 2.37 1.34 1.40
CA ALA A 84 1.69 0.73 2.54
C ALA A 84 2.49 -0.50 3.01
N TYR A 85 3.63 -0.24 3.64
CA TYR A 85 4.48 -1.26 4.27
C TYR A 85 3.73 -2.04 5.35
N THR A 86 4.01 -3.33 5.51
CA THR A 86 3.65 -4.07 6.73
C THR A 86 4.76 -5.04 7.13
N PRO A 87 5.12 -5.15 8.43
CA PRO A 87 6.20 -6.02 8.88
C PRO A 87 5.86 -7.51 8.81
N GLY A 88 4.60 -7.85 8.58
CA GLY A 88 4.07 -9.21 8.60
C GLY A 88 3.99 -9.78 10.01
N TYR A 89 2.78 -9.97 10.54
CA TYR A 89 2.59 -10.46 11.91
C TYR A 89 2.44 -11.99 11.92
N TYR A 90 3.29 -12.68 12.67
CA TYR A 90 3.24 -14.13 12.81
C TYR A 90 1.87 -14.61 13.30
N GLU A 91 1.24 -15.53 12.57
CA GLU A 91 -0.09 -16.09 12.86
C GLU A 91 -1.18 -15.02 13.07
N ASN A 92 -1.03 -13.83 12.47
CA ASN A 92 -2.00 -12.74 12.59
C ASN A 92 -2.13 -11.95 11.27
N THR A 93 -2.60 -12.63 10.23
CA THR A 93 -2.95 -12.03 8.93
C THR A 93 -3.94 -10.86 9.05
N PRO A 94 -5.01 -10.91 9.88
CA PRO A 94 -5.91 -9.77 10.07
C PRO A 94 -5.20 -8.48 10.47
N ARG A 95 -4.13 -8.58 11.25
CA ARG A 95 -3.32 -7.43 11.65
C ARG A 95 -2.50 -6.86 10.50
N SER A 96 -1.95 -7.73 9.66
CA SER A 96 -1.27 -7.31 8.43
C SER A 96 -2.24 -6.58 7.50
N ILE A 97 -3.47 -7.10 7.32
CA ILE A 97 -4.55 -6.45 6.55
C ILE A 97 -4.85 -5.07 7.14
N SER A 98 -5.14 -5.00 8.44
CA SER A 98 -5.50 -3.76 9.12
C SER A 98 -4.39 -2.69 9.05
N GLU A 99 -3.12 -3.05 9.20
CA GLU A 99 -2.04 -2.05 9.10
C GLU A 99 -1.85 -1.55 7.66
N THR A 100 -1.93 -2.43 6.67
CA THR A 100 -1.87 -2.05 5.25
C THR A 100 -3.02 -1.11 4.88
N LEU A 101 -4.25 -1.45 5.26
CA LEU A 101 -5.43 -0.61 5.03
C LEU A 101 -5.35 0.73 5.77
N ALA A 102 -4.77 0.77 6.99
CA ALA A 102 -4.58 2.02 7.72
C ALA A 102 -3.72 3.02 6.93
N LYS A 103 -2.65 2.53 6.28
CA LYS A 103 -1.74 3.36 5.48
C LYS A 103 -2.38 3.82 4.17
N ILE A 104 -3.13 2.95 3.50
CA ILE A 104 -3.92 3.32 2.31
C ILE A 104 -4.97 4.39 2.70
N ASN A 105 -5.71 4.17 3.78
CA ASN A 105 -6.68 5.13 4.30
C ASN A 105 -6.03 6.48 4.67
N ALA A 106 -4.82 6.47 5.22
CA ALA A 106 -4.11 7.69 5.55
C ALA A 106 -3.70 8.51 4.32
N LEU A 107 -3.48 7.86 3.18
CA LEU A 107 -3.26 8.54 1.91
C LEU A 107 -4.52 9.28 1.43
N TYR A 108 -5.68 8.61 1.45
CA TYR A 108 -6.96 9.25 1.14
C TYR A 108 -7.31 10.37 2.13
N TRP A 109 -7.04 10.17 3.42
CA TRP A 109 -7.18 11.23 4.43
C TRP A 109 -6.27 12.44 4.13
N THR A 110 -5.05 12.20 3.62
CA THR A 110 -4.14 13.27 3.23
C THR A 110 -4.66 14.05 2.03
N GLU A 111 -5.19 13.37 1.02
CA GLU A 111 -5.86 14.00 -0.13
C GLU A 111 -7.06 14.86 0.32
N ASP A 112 -7.95 14.32 1.16
CA ASP A 112 -9.13 15.02 1.66
C ASP A 112 -8.78 16.33 2.39
N ASN A 113 -7.65 16.34 3.10
CA ASN A 113 -7.17 17.52 3.82
C ASN A 113 -6.37 18.48 2.93
N ASN A 114 -5.86 18.03 1.78
CA ASN A 114 -4.97 18.78 0.88
C ASN A 114 -5.38 18.68 -0.61
N PRO A 115 -6.67 18.85 -0.97
CA PRO A 115 -7.16 18.53 -2.31
C PRO A 115 -6.68 19.49 -3.40
N ASP A 116 -6.12 20.64 -3.01
CA ASP A 116 -5.52 21.61 -3.94
C ASP A 116 -4.05 21.25 -4.29
N ASP A 117 -3.38 20.41 -3.47
CA ASP A 117 -1.95 20.14 -3.57
C ASP A 117 -1.61 18.68 -3.94
N LEU A 118 -2.47 17.72 -3.57
CA LEU A 118 -2.27 16.29 -3.82
C LEU A 118 -3.56 15.64 -4.31
N THR A 119 -3.41 14.69 -5.23
CA THR A 119 -4.49 13.80 -5.69
C THR A 119 -3.97 12.37 -5.73
N VAL A 120 -4.79 11.42 -5.26
CA VAL A 120 -4.49 9.99 -5.38
C VAL A 120 -4.80 9.55 -6.80
N THR A 121 -3.87 8.87 -7.45
CA THR A 121 -3.97 8.50 -8.87
C THR A 121 -3.64 7.03 -9.07
N SER A 122 -4.39 6.38 -9.95
CA SER A 122 -4.30 4.94 -10.22
C SER A 122 -4.17 4.60 -11.70
N SER A 123 -3.98 5.59 -12.58
CA SER A 123 -3.75 5.40 -14.02
C SER A 123 -2.71 6.38 -14.55
N TYR A 124 -2.10 6.07 -15.69
CA TYR A 124 -1.18 6.98 -16.37
C TYR A 124 -1.86 8.33 -16.69
N ASP A 125 -3.09 8.27 -17.20
CA ASP A 125 -3.83 9.47 -17.59
C ASP A 125 -4.18 10.34 -16.37
N ASP A 126 -4.56 9.74 -15.24
CA ASP A 126 -4.82 10.48 -13.99
C ASP A 126 -3.55 11.11 -13.43
N ILE A 127 -2.42 10.39 -13.47
CA ILE A 127 -1.11 10.93 -13.10
C ILE A 127 -0.81 12.17 -13.96
N MET A 128 -0.87 12.03 -15.28
CA MET A 128 -0.55 13.13 -16.19
C MET A 128 -1.52 14.30 -16.06
N GLN A 129 -2.78 14.06 -15.70
CA GLN A 129 -3.78 15.09 -15.43
C GLN A 129 -3.47 15.83 -14.11
N ALA A 130 -3.17 15.11 -13.03
CA ALA A 130 -2.81 15.71 -11.74
C ALA A 130 -1.55 16.58 -11.85
N VAL A 131 -0.52 16.10 -12.55
CA VAL A 131 0.71 16.88 -12.81
C VAL A 131 0.42 18.13 -13.65
N GLN A 132 -0.46 18.04 -14.66
CA GLN A 132 -0.91 19.20 -15.44
C GLN A 132 -1.67 20.23 -14.62
N ASP A 133 -2.37 19.79 -13.58
CA ASP A 133 -3.12 20.63 -12.65
C ASP A 133 -2.23 21.19 -11.51
N ASP A 134 -0.90 21.06 -11.65
CA ASP A 134 0.11 21.50 -10.68
C ASP A 134 -0.02 20.80 -9.30
N LYS A 135 -0.56 19.58 -9.26
CA LYS A 135 -0.66 18.74 -8.06
C LYS A 135 0.38 17.64 -8.02
N ILE A 136 0.62 17.12 -6.82
CA ILE A 136 1.30 15.84 -6.60
C ILE A 136 0.33 14.71 -6.95
N ALA A 137 0.75 13.80 -7.83
CA ALA A 137 0.03 12.60 -8.22
C ALA A 137 0.52 11.41 -7.38
N ALA A 138 -0.12 11.17 -6.23
CA ALA A 138 0.31 10.12 -5.31
C ALA A 138 -0.23 8.75 -5.78
N VAL A 139 0.66 7.79 -5.95
CA VAL A 139 0.32 6.43 -6.40
C VAL A 139 0.38 5.47 -5.21
N PRO A 140 -0.73 4.83 -4.80
CA PRO A 140 -0.70 3.85 -3.72
C PRO A 140 0.05 2.57 -4.12
N THR A 141 0.91 2.07 -3.23
CA THR A 141 1.60 0.78 -3.40
C THR A 141 1.56 -0.04 -2.11
N ILE A 142 1.80 -1.34 -2.20
CA ILE A 142 1.93 -2.23 -1.04
C ILE A 142 3.35 -2.81 -1.01
N GLU A 143 4.00 -2.70 0.15
CA GLU A 143 5.29 -3.33 0.39
C GLU A 143 5.14 -4.50 1.39
N GLY A 144 5.26 -5.71 0.86
CA GLY A 144 5.07 -6.94 1.60
C GLY A 144 3.62 -7.42 1.62
N GLY A 145 3.30 -8.42 0.80
CA GLY A 145 1.98 -9.07 0.72
C GLY A 145 1.65 -10.00 1.91
N TYR A 146 1.99 -9.60 3.14
CA TYR A 146 1.72 -10.40 4.36
C TYR A 146 0.26 -10.43 4.78
N SER A 147 -0.59 -9.67 4.10
CA SER A 147 -2.05 -9.66 4.26
C SER A 147 -2.75 -10.75 3.43
N MET A 148 -2.02 -11.46 2.57
CA MET A 148 -2.54 -12.40 1.61
C MET A 148 -2.23 -13.86 1.97
N GLU A 149 -3.27 -14.68 2.07
CA GLU A 149 -3.24 -16.13 2.26
C GLU A 149 -4.15 -16.81 1.23
N GLU A 150 -4.09 -18.16 1.15
CA GLU A 150 -4.80 -18.94 0.12
C GLU A 150 -6.31 -18.64 0.07
N GLU A 151 -6.91 -18.32 1.20
CA GLU A 151 -8.35 -18.08 1.35
C GLU A 151 -8.82 -16.67 0.97
N ASN A 152 -7.93 -15.67 0.94
CA ASN A 152 -8.33 -14.28 0.72
C ASN A 152 -7.54 -13.54 -0.37
N ALA A 153 -6.41 -14.08 -0.83
CA ALA A 153 -5.43 -13.31 -1.63
C ALA A 153 -6.00 -12.68 -2.91
N ILE A 154 -6.81 -13.42 -3.67
CA ILE A 154 -7.33 -12.96 -4.96
C ILE A 154 -8.35 -11.84 -4.77
N GLU A 155 -9.36 -12.05 -3.93
CA GLU A 155 -10.35 -10.99 -3.70
C GLU A 155 -9.76 -9.80 -2.95
N LEU A 156 -8.83 -10.02 -2.01
CA LEU A 156 -8.14 -8.91 -1.36
C LEU A 156 -7.28 -8.11 -2.35
N LEU A 157 -6.68 -8.76 -3.35
CA LEU A 157 -5.97 -8.07 -4.43
C LEU A 157 -6.92 -7.20 -5.26
N HIS A 158 -8.12 -7.70 -5.60
CA HIS A 158 -9.16 -6.88 -6.25
C HIS A 158 -9.57 -5.69 -5.38
N GLN A 159 -9.75 -5.89 -4.07
CA GLN A 159 -10.03 -4.78 -3.15
C GLN A 159 -8.91 -3.74 -3.11
N TYR A 160 -7.64 -4.17 -3.21
CA TYR A 160 -6.52 -3.24 -3.30
C TYR A 160 -6.50 -2.48 -4.65
N ASP A 161 -6.82 -3.12 -5.77
CA ASP A 161 -6.97 -2.44 -7.07
C ASP A 161 -8.12 -1.42 -7.05
N ASP A 162 -9.26 -1.78 -6.44
CA ASP A 162 -10.40 -0.87 -6.24
C ASP A 162 -9.99 0.37 -5.42
N LEU A 163 -9.09 0.19 -4.45
CA LEU A 163 -8.48 1.25 -3.63
C LEU A 163 -7.31 1.96 -4.33
N GLY A 164 -7.13 1.75 -5.63
CA GLY A 164 -6.16 2.44 -6.47
C GLY A 164 -4.71 1.96 -6.32
N VAL A 165 -4.45 0.85 -5.65
CA VAL A 165 -3.08 0.30 -5.53
C VAL A 165 -2.58 -0.12 -6.91
N LYS A 166 -1.38 0.34 -7.29
CA LYS A 166 -0.81 0.07 -8.62
C LYS A 166 0.49 -0.72 -8.63
N ALA A 167 1.09 -0.96 -7.47
CA ALA A 167 2.19 -1.90 -7.35
C ALA A 167 2.12 -2.68 -6.04
N LEU A 168 2.54 -3.95 -6.08
CA LEU A 168 2.63 -4.81 -4.91
C LEU A 168 3.96 -5.55 -4.90
N GLY A 169 4.75 -5.32 -3.85
CA GLY A 169 5.93 -6.10 -3.50
C GLY A 169 5.52 -7.33 -2.71
N PHE A 170 5.78 -8.53 -3.25
CA PHE A 170 5.21 -9.76 -2.66
C PHE A 170 5.74 -10.01 -1.26
N THR A 171 7.00 -9.68 -1.02
CA THR A 171 7.69 -9.89 0.25
C THR A 171 8.36 -8.59 0.69
N TRP A 172 8.58 -8.44 2.00
CA TRP A 172 9.69 -7.66 2.51
C TRP A 172 10.90 -8.61 2.67
N ASN A 173 11.78 -8.41 3.65
CA ASN A 173 12.95 -9.28 3.78
C ASN A 173 12.59 -10.71 4.22
N THR A 174 11.47 -10.93 4.90
CA THR A 174 11.00 -12.25 5.33
C THR A 174 10.05 -12.88 4.32
N SER A 175 10.00 -14.21 4.31
CA SER A 175 9.15 -15.02 3.44
C SER A 175 7.71 -15.08 3.95
N ASN A 176 6.75 -15.23 3.03
CA ASN A 176 5.32 -15.32 3.31
C ASN A 176 4.62 -16.30 2.36
N ALA A 177 3.29 -16.26 2.30
CA ALA A 177 2.49 -17.16 1.48
C ALA A 177 2.73 -17.01 -0.03
N LEU A 178 3.24 -15.87 -0.49
CA LEU A 178 3.45 -15.57 -1.91
C LEU A 178 4.84 -15.97 -2.40
N GLY A 179 5.87 -15.86 -1.54
CA GLY A 179 7.23 -16.17 -1.95
C GLY A 179 8.28 -15.97 -0.87
N GLU A 180 9.54 -16.09 -1.27
CA GLU A 180 10.69 -15.89 -0.39
C GLU A 180 11.19 -14.44 -0.38
N GLY A 181 11.37 -13.89 0.81
CA GLY A 181 12.06 -12.62 1.02
C GLY A 181 13.58 -12.77 1.00
N ALA A 182 14.30 -11.65 0.91
CA ALA A 182 15.75 -11.61 0.74
C ALA A 182 16.53 -12.33 1.86
N ASP A 183 16.03 -12.34 3.09
CA ASP A 183 16.63 -13.05 4.23
C ASP A 183 16.39 -14.56 4.17
N ARG A 184 15.42 -15.02 3.38
CA ARG A 184 15.01 -16.42 3.26
C ARG A 184 14.67 -17.07 4.60
N VAL A 185 13.91 -16.36 5.41
CA VAL A 185 13.37 -16.82 6.69
C VAL A 185 11.92 -16.38 6.82
N TYR A 186 11.08 -17.17 7.48
CA TYR A 186 9.77 -16.71 7.90
C TYR A 186 9.89 -15.79 9.11
N ASN A 187 8.94 -14.85 9.27
CA ASN A 187 8.89 -13.96 10.43
C ASN A 187 8.32 -14.65 11.69
N ASP A 188 8.69 -15.91 11.92
CA ASP A 188 8.29 -16.67 13.10
C ASP A 188 9.35 -16.54 14.22
N PRO A 189 9.02 -16.89 15.48
CA PRO A 189 9.97 -16.79 16.58
C PRO A 189 11.25 -17.62 16.43
N GLU A 190 11.27 -18.60 15.53
CA GLU A 190 12.42 -19.47 15.25
C GLU A 190 13.27 -18.99 14.06
N GLU A 191 12.84 -17.93 13.36
CA GLU A 191 13.38 -17.48 12.07
C GLU A 191 13.53 -18.66 11.10
N THR A 192 12.45 -19.45 10.96
CA THR A 192 12.49 -20.71 10.20
C THR A 192 13.01 -20.46 8.79
N PRO A 193 14.10 -21.13 8.37
CA PRO A 193 14.63 -20.97 7.02
C PRO A 193 13.60 -21.35 5.96
N SER A 194 13.47 -20.50 4.94
CA SER A 194 12.71 -20.81 3.73
C SER A 194 13.66 -21.27 2.62
N GLU A 195 13.24 -22.31 1.89
CA GLU A 195 13.89 -22.75 0.66
C GLU A 195 12.84 -22.90 -0.45
N GLY A 196 13.07 -22.31 -1.62
CA GLY A 196 12.11 -22.31 -2.72
C GLY A 196 12.33 -21.12 -3.65
N GLY A 197 11.24 -20.39 -3.88
CA GLY A 197 11.13 -19.24 -4.78
C GLY A 197 9.72 -18.68 -4.72
N LEU A 198 9.07 -18.46 -5.86
CA LEU A 198 7.65 -18.09 -5.91
C LEU A 198 6.77 -19.30 -5.54
N THR A 199 5.71 -19.10 -4.77
CA THR A 199 4.77 -20.18 -4.42
C THR A 199 3.70 -20.37 -5.50
N GLU A 200 2.91 -21.44 -5.43
CA GLU A 200 1.75 -21.63 -6.33
C GLU A 200 0.75 -20.46 -6.17
N LEU A 201 0.48 -20.02 -4.94
CA LEU A 201 -0.35 -18.85 -4.67
C LEU A 201 0.27 -17.55 -5.24
N GLY A 202 1.59 -17.36 -5.07
CA GLY A 202 2.30 -16.24 -5.67
C GLY A 202 2.22 -16.22 -7.20
N GLU A 203 2.30 -17.38 -7.85
CA GLU A 203 2.08 -17.50 -9.31
C GLU A 203 0.63 -17.20 -9.73
N GLU A 204 -0.36 -17.39 -8.86
CA GLU A 204 -1.76 -17.02 -9.11
C GLU A 204 -1.95 -15.52 -8.96
N VAL A 205 -1.47 -14.95 -7.86
CA VAL A 205 -1.47 -13.50 -7.60
C VAL A 205 -0.74 -12.72 -8.70
N ALA A 206 0.42 -13.20 -9.16
CA ALA A 206 1.17 -12.57 -10.25
C ALA A 206 0.35 -12.47 -11.55
N LYS A 207 -0.40 -13.53 -11.90
CA LYS A 207 -1.25 -13.52 -13.09
C LYS A 207 -2.42 -12.58 -12.93
N GLU A 208 -3.07 -12.59 -11.76
CA GLU A 208 -4.18 -11.68 -11.47
C GLU A 208 -3.72 -10.22 -11.49
N MET A 209 -2.53 -9.91 -11.00
CA MET A 209 -1.93 -8.58 -11.12
C MET A 209 -1.73 -8.14 -12.57
N ASN A 210 -1.30 -9.03 -13.46
CA ASN A 210 -1.25 -8.73 -14.90
C ASN A 210 -2.66 -8.47 -15.47
N GLU A 211 -3.67 -9.24 -15.06
CA GLU A 211 -5.07 -9.01 -15.47
C GLU A 211 -5.67 -7.70 -14.92
N LEU A 212 -5.20 -7.24 -13.77
CA LEU A 212 -5.60 -5.98 -13.14
C LEU A 212 -4.84 -4.76 -13.65
N GLY A 213 -3.71 -4.94 -14.33
CA GLY A 213 -2.82 -3.83 -14.66
C GLY A 213 -2.14 -3.27 -13.42
N MET A 214 -1.67 -4.18 -12.54
CA MET A 214 -0.86 -3.85 -11.38
C MET A 214 0.59 -4.29 -11.60
N MET A 215 1.55 -3.43 -11.26
CA MET A 215 2.97 -3.75 -11.35
C MET A 215 3.41 -4.70 -10.23
N ILE A 216 4.09 -5.79 -10.61
CA ILE A 216 4.78 -6.64 -9.64
C ILE A 216 6.10 -5.96 -9.26
N ASP A 217 6.32 -5.73 -7.97
CA ASP A 217 7.57 -5.19 -7.45
C ASP A 217 8.47 -6.32 -6.91
N VAL A 218 9.68 -6.43 -7.46
CA VAL A 218 10.67 -7.46 -7.11
C VAL A 218 11.73 -6.98 -6.12
N SER A 219 11.62 -5.74 -5.64
CA SER A 219 12.33 -5.33 -4.43
C SER A 219 12.03 -6.29 -3.29
N HIS A 220 12.99 -6.46 -2.39
CA HIS A 220 12.97 -7.37 -1.24
C HIS A 220 12.95 -8.87 -1.52
N MET A 221 12.69 -9.33 -2.74
CA MET A 221 12.62 -10.76 -3.04
C MET A 221 13.96 -11.49 -2.91
N ALA A 222 13.89 -12.77 -2.53
CA ALA A 222 15.01 -13.68 -2.74
C ALA A 222 15.32 -13.80 -4.24
N ARG A 223 16.59 -14.05 -4.58
CA ARG A 223 17.02 -14.25 -5.98
C ARG A 223 16.22 -15.34 -6.70
N THR A 224 15.81 -16.40 -6.00
CA THR A 224 14.98 -17.48 -6.56
C THR A 224 13.60 -16.96 -6.94
N THR A 225 12.92 -16.28 -6.04
CA THR A 225 11.60 -15.66 -6.29
C THR A 225 11.67 -14.63 -7.42
N PHE A 226 12.71 -13.80 -7.49
CA PHE A 226 12.91 -12.87 -8.61
C PHE A 226 12.86 -13.58 -9.97
N TRP A 227 13.58 -14.71 -10.12
CA TRP A 227 13.61 -15.42 -11.40
C TRP A 227 12.28 -16.08 -11.73
N ASP A 228 11.60 -16.62 -10.72
CA ASP A 228 10.28 -17.21 -10.92
C ASP A 228 9.25 -16.15 -11.33
N VAL A 229 9.31 -14.93 -10.77
CA VAL A 229 8.46 -13.79 -11.17
C VAL A 229 8.78 -13.34 -12.60
N ILE A 230 10.06 -13.26 -12.99
CA ILE A 230 10.46 -12.97 -14.39
C ILE A 230 9.88 -14.00 -15.36
N GLU A 231 9.75 -15.26 -14.96
CA GLU A 231 9.14 -16.32 -15.77
C GLU A 231 7.60 -16.27 -15.76
N ALA A 232 6.99 -15.80 -14.68
CA ALA A 232 5.55 -15.80 -14.47
C ALA A 232 4.84 -14.56 -15.04
N SER A 233 5.46 -13.37 -14.97
CA SER A 233 4.84 -12.11 -15.40
C SER A 233 4.82 -11.97 -16.92
N GLU A 234 3.66 -11.64 -17.48
CA GLU A 234 3.50 -11.28 -18.89
C GLU A 234 3.74 -9.78 -19.15
N ASP A 235 3.56 -8.95 -18.12
CA ASP A 235 3.77 -7.49 -18.19
C ASP A 235 5.14 -7.06 -17.64
N PRO A 236 5.58 -5.83 -17.96
CA PRO A 236 6.76 -5.23 -17.34
C PRO A 236 6.65 -5.17 -15.82
N ILE A 237 7.71 -5.59 -15.13
CA ILE A 237 7.81 -5.54 -13.65
C ILE A 237 8.72 -4.40 -13.20
N ILE A 238 8.68 -4.06 -11.91
CA ILE A 238 9.54 -3.03 -11.33
C ILE A 238 10.43 -3.60 -10.25
N ALA A 239 11.61 -3.00 -10.05
CA ALA A 239 12.31 -3.04 -8.78
C ALA A 239 12.22 -1.62 -8.20
N SER A 240 11.21 -1.36 -7.38
CA SER A 240 10.88 -0.02 -6.88
C SER A 240 12.02 0.67 -6.15
N HIS A 241 12.85 -0.03 -5.38
CA HIS A 241 14.00 0.53 -4.68
C HIS A 241 15.06 -0.57 -4.45
N SER A 242 16.10 -0.60 -5.27
CA SER A 242 17.22 -1.52 -5.12
C SER A 242 18.53 -0.92 -5.64
N GLY A 243 19.66 -1.48 -5.21
CA GLY A 243 21.00 -1.05 -5.67
C GLY A 243 21.65 -2.04 -6.64
N VAL A 244 22.90 -1.74 -6.99
CA VAL A 244 23.73 -2.54 -7.91
C VAL A 244 24.72 -3.39 -7.11
N LYS A 245 24.68 -4.71 -7.30
CA LYS A 245 25.46 -5.64 -6.47
C LYS A 245 26.97 -5.57 -6.73
N GLU A 246 27.38 -5.30 -7.98
CA GLU A 246 28.80 -5.21 -8.32
C GLU A 246 29.51 -4.04 -7.60
N LEU A 247 28.79 -2.92 -7.39
CA LEU A 247 29.31 -1.77 -6.65
C LEU A 247 29.26 -2.02 -5.14
N ARG A 248 28.16 -2.60 -4.65
CA ARG A 248 27.95 -2.92 -3.25
C ARG A 248 27.37 -4.32 -3.11
N ASP A 249 28.20 -5.25 -2.61
CA ASP A 249 27.81 -6.65 -2.39
C ASP A 249 26.85 -6.79 -1.20
N HIS A 250 25.59 -6.46 -1.46
CA HIS A 250 24.48 -6.58 -0.53
C HIS A 250 23.43 -7.52 -1.12
N GLN A 251 22.66 -8.22 -0.28
CA GLN A 251 21.66 -9.18 -0.77
C GLN A 251 20.43 -8.49 -1.38
N ARG A 252 20.17 -7.24 -0.98
CA ARG A 252 19.10 -6.40 -1.54
C ARG A 252 19.43 -5.78 -2.89
N ASN A 253 20.68 -5.87 -3.33
CA ASN A 253 21.10 -5.32 -4.62
C ASN A 253 21.02 -6.36 -5.74
N LEU A 254 20.62 -5.91 -6.92
CA LEU A 254 20.47 -6.77 -8.10
C LEU A 254 21.84 -7.10 -8.72
N THR A 255 21.99 -8.34 -9.18
CA THR A 255 23.12 -8.72 -10.03
C THR A 255 22.96 -8.18 -11.45
N ASP A 256 24.05 -8.11 -12.21
CA ASP A 256 24.02 -7.76 -13.63
C ASP A 256 22.99 -8.61 -14.39
N GLU A 257 22.95 -9.93 -14.14
CA GLU A 257 22.00 -10.81 -14.81
C GLU A 257 20.55 -10.48 -14.46
N GLN A 258 20.26 -10.07 -13.21
CA GLN A 258 18.92 -9.65 -12.82
C GLN A 258 18.54 -8.34 -13.50
N MET A 259 19.45 -7.36 -13.59
CA MET A 259 19.21 -6.10 -14.29
C MET A 259 19.01 -6.30 -15.80
N GLU A 260 19.81 -7.16 -16.43
CA GLU A 260 19.62 -7.54 -17.85
C GLU A 260 18.25 -8.19 -18.07
N ALA A 261 17.84 -9.11 -17.19
CA ALA A 261 16.54 -9.78 -17.29
C ALA A 261 15.35 -8.81 -17.07
N LEU A 262 15.50 -7.88 -16.12
CA LEU A 262 14.51 -6.84 -15.86
C LEU A 262 14.33 -5.94 -17.10
N ALA A 263 15.43 -5.53 -17.75
CA ALA A 263 15.36 -4.78 -19.00
C ALA A 263 14.76 -5.60 -20.16
N ASP A 264 15.13 -6.88 -20.30
CA ASP A 264 14.56 -7.77 -21.33
C ASP A 264 13.04 -7.97 -21.15
N ASN A 265 12.55 -7.94 -19.90
CA ASN A 265 11.11 -7.95 -19.58
C ASN A 265 10.40 -6.61 -19.90
N GLY A 266 11.14 -5.50 -20.05
CA GLY A 266 10.61 -4.15 -20.27
C GLY A 266 10.53 -3.29 -18.99
N GLY A 267 10.89 -3.88 -17.85
CA GLY A 267 10.80 -3.29 -16.52
C GLY A 267 11.77 -2.14 -16.24
N VAL A 268 11.78 -1.67 -15.00
CA VAL A 268 12.61 -0.54 -14.55
C VAL A 268 13.17 -0.78 -13.15
N LEU A 269 14.40 -0.33 -12.91
CA LEU A 269 15.06 -0.33 -11.61
C LEU A 269 15.08 1.09 -11.01
N GLY A 270 14.34 1.30 -9.93
CA GLY A 270 14.48 2.45 -9.05
C GLY A 270 15.74 2.33 -8.20
N ILE A 271 16.71 3.23 -8.40
CA ILE A 271 17.94 3.23 -7.61
C ILE A 271 17.64 3.80 -6.22
N VAL A 272 17.87 2.96 -5.21
CA VAL A 272 17.69 3.26 -3.79
C VAL A 272 18.68 4.29 -3.26
N PHE A 273 18.27 5.17 -2.35
CA PHE A 273 19.17 6.19 -1.78
C PHE A 273 19.86 5.74 -0.49
N TYR A 274 19.47 4.59 0.07
CA TYR A 274 20.02 4.09 1.33
C TYR A 274 21.53 3.79 1.26
N PRO A 275 22.41 4.52 2.00
CA PRO A 275 23.86 4.37 1.90
C PRO A 275 24.40 2.96 2.15
N VAL A 276 23.73 2.16 2.99
CA VAL A 276 24.15 0.76 3.25
C VAL A 276 24.10 -0.09 1.98
N PHE A 277 23.20 0.23 1.05
CA PHE A 277 23.04 -0.44 -0.23
C PHE A 277 23.88 0.19 -1.34
N LEU A 278 24.47 1.36 -1.11
CA LEU A 278 25.26 2.08 -2.11
C LEU A 278 26.76 1.97 -1.91
N THR A 279 27.23 2.00 -0.66
CA THR A 279 28.65 2.16 -0.37
C THR A 279 29.10 1.39 0.88
N GLU A 280 30.42 1.22 1.01
CA GLU A 280 31.05 0.71 2.23
C GLU A 280 31.19 1.80 3.31
N ASP A 281 31.09 3.06 2.91
CA ASP A 281 31.17 4.21 3.81
C ASP A 281 29.88 4.41 4.59
N THR A 282 29.97 5.03 5.76
CA THR A 282 28.83 5.13 6.68
C THR A 282 27.83 6.24 6.35
N GLU A 283 28.27 7.30 5.66
CA GLU A 283 27.45 8.52 5.47
C GLU A 283 26.72 8.55 4.12
N GLY A 284 27.29 7.99 3.04
CA GLY A 284 26.74 8.05 1.68
C GLY A 284 26.57 9.49 1.14
N TYR A 285 26.67 9.66 -0.16
CA TYR A 285 26.48 10.96 -0.82
C TYR A 285 25.73 10.78 -2.14
N VAL A 286 25.26 11.89 -2.72
CA VAL A 286 24.55 11.88 -4.02
C VAL A 286 25.40 11.26 -5.14
N ASP A 287 26.73 11.34 -5.07
CA ASP A 287 27.61 10.71 -6.04
C ASP A 287 27.60 9.18 -5.96
N ASP A 288 27.38 8.59 -4.78
CA ASP A 288 27.19 7.13 -4.62
C ASP A 288 25.87 6.69 -5.28
N VAL A 289 24.79 7.48 -5.17
CA VAL A 289 23.52 7.23 -5.87
C VAL A 289 23.75 7.26 -7.37
N VAL A 290 24.42 8.30 -7.88
CA VAL A 290 24.65 8.44 -9.32
C VAL A 290 25.70 7.44 -9.85
N ASP A 291 26.63 6.95 -9.02
CA ASP A 291 27.51 5.81 -9.37
C ASP A 291 26.69 4.55 -9.66
N HIS A 292 25.65 4.29 -8.86
CA HIS A 292 24.72 3.20 -9.10
C HIS A 292 23.88 3.39 -10.36
N ILE A 293 23.40 4.62 -10.62
CA ILE A 293 22.71 4.97 -11.87
C ILE A 293 23.63 4.73 -13.08
N ASP A 294 24.87 5.24 -13.05
CA ASP A 294 25.86 5.04 -14.13
C ASP A 294 26.06 3.57 -14.47
N TYR A 295 26.27 2.75 -13.43
CA TYR A 295 26.50 1.33 -13.62
C TYR A 295 25.26 0.63 -14.18
N ALA A 296 24.07 0.92 -13.64
CA ALA A 296 22.83 0.35 -14.14
C ALA A 296 22.62 0.74 -15.62
N VAL A 297 22.82 2.02 -15.98
CA VAL A 297 22.72 2.49 -17.38
C VAL A 297 23.67 1.72 -18.30
N ASP A 298 24.90 1.42 -17.85
CA ASP A 298 25.87 0.65 -18.62
C ASP A 298 25.47 -0.82 -18.85
N VAL A 299 24.76 -1.44 -17.90
CA VAL A 299 24.33 -2.85 -17.97
C VAL A 299 23.00 -3.02 -18.68
N MET A 300 21.97 -2.30 -18.23
CA MET A 300 20.58 -2.52 -18.63
C MET A 300 20.05 -1.45 -19.60
N GLY A 301 20.83 -0.38 -19.82
CA GLY A 301 20.45 0.72 -20.70
C GLY A 301 19.63 1.80 -19.98
N VAL A 302 19.77 3.04 -20.46
CA VAL A 302 19.15 4.22 -19.83
C VAL A 302 17.62 4.18 -19.80
N ASP A 303 16.98 3.39 -20.65
CA ASP A 303 15.53 3.27 -20.70
C ASP A 303 14.96 2.43 -19.53
N HIS A 304 15.80 1.86 -18.65
CA HIS A 304 15.36 0.96 -17.58
C HIS A 304 15.88 1.35 -16.19
N VAL A 305 16.32 2.60 -16.03
CA VAL A 305 16.79 3.14 -14.74
C VAL A 305 15.89 4.29 -14.29
N ALA A 306 15.50 4.30 -13.02
CA ALA A 306 14.63 5.29 -12.39
C ALA A 306 15.12 5.63 -10.97
N LEU A 307 14.35 6.48 -10.26
CA LEU A 307 14.58 6.85 -8.87
C LEU A 307 13.58 6.11 -7.96
N GLY A 308 14.06 5.60 -6.82
CA GLY A 308 13.21 5.01 -5.78
C GLY A 308 13.86 5.23 -4.43
N SER A 309 13.55 6.33 -3.75
CA SER A 309 14.39 6.88 -2.69
C SER A 309 14.52 5.99 -1.47
N ASP A 310 13.41 5.34 -1.05
CA ASP A 310 13.25 4.77 0.28
C ASP A 310 13.21 5.87 1.37
N PHE A 311 12.69 7.07 1.01
CA PHE A 311 12.44 8.16 1.96
C PHE A 311 11.54 7.69 3.10
N ASP A 312 11.89 8.06 4.34
CA ASP A 312 11.23 7.63 5.57
C ASP A 312 11.36 6.12 5.90
N GLY A 313 11.79 5.28 4.97
CA GLY A 313 12.06 3.84 5.17
C GLY A 313 13.51 3.55 5.54
N ALA A 314 14.44 4.44 5.17
CA ALA A 314 15.86 4.28 5.41
C ALA A 314 16.58 5.59 5.83
N ALA A 315 17.85 5.46 6.21
CA ALA A 315 18.70 6.64 6.40
C ALA A 315 19.15 7.20 5.04
N MET A 316 19.10 8.52 4.88
CA MET A 316 19.43 9.19 3.62
C MET A 316 20.91 9.62 3.50
N PRO A 317 21.45 9.79 2.27
CA PRO A 317 22.80 10.29 2.03
C PRO A 317 23.01 11.68 2.62
N ALA A 318 24.21 11.96 3.15
CA ALA A 318 24.49 13.15 3.97
C ALA A 318 24.23 14.49 3.27
N ASP A 319 24.24 14.52 1.93
CA ASP A 319 23.94 15.68 1.10
C ASP A 319 22.69 15.53 0.23
N LEU A 320 21.82 14.56 0.52
CA LEU A 320 20.50 14.36 -0.09
C LEU A 320 19.56 13.85 1.01
N GLN A 321 19.17 14.72 1.95
CA GLN A 321 18.53 14.29 3.20
C GLN A 321 17.00 14.12 3.09
N ASP A 322 16.36 14.79 2.15
CA ASP A 322 14.91 14.80 2.04
C ASP A 322 14.44 15.14 0.61
N ALA A 323 13.13 15.02 0.36
CA ALA A 323 12.54 15.22 -0.97
C ALA A 323 12.80 16.61 -1.57
N SER A 324 13.11 17.64 -0.76
CA SER A 324 13.42 18.98 -1.27
C SER A 324 14.78 19.07 -1.97
N GLU A 325 15.62 18.05 -1.83
CA GLU A 325 16.99 18.04 -2.30
C GLU A 325 17.20 17.22 -3.59
N LEU A 326 16.12 16.67 -4.20
CA LEU A 326 16.18 15.83 -5.41
C LEU A 326 16.90 16.48 -6.60
N SER A 327 16.86 17.82 -6.72
CA SER A 327 17.59 18.56 -7.76
C SER A 327 19.11 18.32 -7.78
N LYS A 328 19.70 17.85 -6.67
CA LYS A 328 21.11 17.48 -6.59
C LYS A 328 21.46 16.25 -7.42
N ILE A 329 20.52 15.31 -7.59
CA ILE A 329 20.70 14.15 -8.50
C ILE A 329 20.81 14.67 -9.93
N THR A 330 19.94 15.60 -10.33
CA THR A 330 19.97 16.20 -11.67
C THR A 330 21.28 16.97 -11.90
N GLU A 331 21.73 17.77 -10.94
CA GLU A 331 23.03 18.46 -11.02
C GLU A 331 24.18 17.47 -11.23
N GLU A 332 24.18 16.35 -10.52
CA GLU A 332 25.24 15.36 -10.63
C GLU A 332 25.18 14.58 -11.97
N LEU A 333 23.99 14.26 -12.49
CA LEU A 333 23.82 13.71 -13.85
C LEU A 333 24.34 14.67 -14.93
N GLU A 334 24.05 15.98 -14.81
CA GLU A 334 24.60 17.00 -15.71
C GLU A 334 26.14 17.08 -15.63
N ASN A 335 26.70 17.03 -14.41
CA ASN A 335 28.15 17.00 -14.19
C ASN A 335 28.82 15.80 -14.87
N ARG A 336 28.11 14.66 -14.93
CA ARG A 336 28.54 13.44 -15.63
C ARG A 336 28.26 13.45 -17.13
N ASN A 337 27.70 14.55 -17.66
CA ASN A 337 27.41 14.79 -19.09
C ASN A 337 26.30 13.90 -19.67
N TYR A 338 25.31 13.53 -18.85
CA TYR A 338 24.06 13.00 -19.39
C TYR A 338 23.40 14.04 -20.29
N SER A 339 22.74 13.60 -21.37
CA SER A 339 21.89 14.47 -22.17
C SER A 339 20.59 14.76 -21.45
N GLU A 340 19.98 15.92 -21.72
CA GLU A 340 18.63 16.28 -21.22
C GLU A 340 17.63 15.12 -21.41
N GLU A 341 17.57 14.52 -22.61
CA GLU A 341 16.70 13.35 -22.90
C GLU A 341 16.93 12.16 -21.95
N ASN A 342 18.18 11.90 -21.55
CA ASN A 342 18.48 10.78 -20.66
C ASN A 342 18.18 11.12 -19.21
N ILE A 343 18.34 12.39 -18.83
CA ILE A 343 17.96 12.88 -17.50
C ILE A 343 16.45 12.76 -17.33
N GLU A 344 15.65 13.24 -18.28
CA GLU A 344 14.18 13.13 -18.23
C GLU A 344 13.71 11.66 -18.09
N LYS A 345 14.39 10.74 -18.78
CA LYS A 345 14.14 9.29 -18.66
C LYS A 345 14.36 8.77 -17.25
N ILE A 346 15.52 9.06 -16.68
CA ILE A 346 15.90 8.63 -15.32
C ILE A 346 14.99 9.27 -14.27
N LEU A 347 14.65 10.56 -14.43
CA LEU A 347 13.83 11.29 -13.47
C LEU A 347 12.38 10.80 -13.42
N GLY A 348 11.83 10.24 -14.50
CA GLY A 348 10.46 9.74 -14.44
C GLY A 348 9.91 9.09 -15.69
N GLN A 349 10.35 9.46 -16.90
CA GLN A 349 9.71 8.93 -18.12
C GLN A 349 9.83 7.40 -18.24
N ASN A 350 10.88 6.78 -17.69
CA ASN A 350 11.02 5.34 -17.70
C ASN A 350 9.98 4.64 -16.82
N HIS A 351 9.71 5.18 -15.63
CA HIS A 351 8.72 4.59 -14.75
C HIS A 351 7.30 4.82 -15.27
N LEU A 352 7.03 6.03 -15.78
CA LEU A 352 5.76 6.36 -16.43
C LEU A 352 5.47 5.50 -17.67
N ARG A 353 6.51 5.12 -18.43
CA ARG A 353 6.34 4.14 -19.52
C ARG A 353 5.86 2.79 -18.98
N VAL A 354 6.49 2.29 -17.92
CA VAL A 354 6.07 1.00 -17.32
C VAL A 354 4.63 1.09 -16.81
N MET A 355 4.28 2.19 -16.13
CA MET A 355 2.90 2.47 -15.74
C MET A 355 1.94 2.43 -16.95
N GLU A 356 2.22 3.16 -18.03
CA GLU A 356 1.39 3.18 -19.25
C GLU A 356 1.27 1.80 -19.93
N GLU A 357 2.35 1.00 -19.94
CA GLU A 357 2.36 -0.33 -20.56
C GLU A 357 1.55 -1.37 -19.75
N VAL A 358 1.56 -1.26 -18.42
CA VAL A 358 0.85 -2.14 -17.49
C VAL A 358 -0.63 -1.72 -17.35
N ASP A 359 -0.91 -0.43 -17.33
CA ASP A 359 -2.24 0.18 -17.15
C ASP A 359 -3.19 0.01 -18.36
N GLN A 360 -2.87 -0.89 -19.31
CA GLN A 360 -3.61 -1.02 -20.57
C GLN A 360 -5.14 -1.01 -20.37
N GLU A 361 -5.74 0.11 -20.79
CA GLU A 361 -7.08 0.59 -20.45
C GLU A 361 -8.14 -0.51 -20.31
N LYS A 362 -8.59 -0.76 -19.07
CA LYS A 362 -9.97 -1.16 -18.85
C LYS A 362 -10.82 0.09 -19.07
N GLU A 363 -11.41 0.26 -20.26
CA GLU A 363 -12.42 1.31 -20.45
C GLU A 363 -13.46 1.14 -19.34
N ALA A 364 -13.57 2.13 -18.43
CA ALA A 364 -14.59 2.13 -17.40
C ALA A 364 -15.95 1.98 -18.08
N VAL A 365 -16.58 0.84 -17.86
CA VAL A 365 -17.88 0.54 -18.43
C VAL A 365 -18.91 1.17 -17.52
N ASP A 366 -19.60 2.21 -18.00
CA ASP A 366 -20.77 2.76 -17.32
C ASP A 366 -21.88 1.71 -17.34
N THR A 367 -21.94 0.91 -16.27
CA THR A 367 -22.93 -0.15 -16.06
C THR A 367 -24.35 0.41 -15.88
N GLY A 368 -24.46 1.71 -15.57
CA GLY A 368 -25.70 2.36 -15.17
C GLY A 368 -26.26 1.92 -13.82
N LEU A 369 -25.61 0.98 -13.13
CA LEU A 369 -25.85 0.55 -11.76
C LEU A 369 -24.89 1.33 -10.84
N SER A 370 -25.33 1.63 -9.61
CA SER A 370 -24.46 2.26 -8.61
C SER A 370 -24.74 1.62 -7.27
N LEU A 371 -23.66 1.27 -6.58
CA LEU A 371 -23.65 0.79 -5.21
C LEU A 371 -22.99 1.89 -4.36
N THR A 372 -23.68 2.35 -3.32
CA THR A 372 -23.13 3.40 -2.43
C THR A 372 -23.09 2.87 -1.00
N PRO A 373 -21.91 2.45 -0.50
CA PRO A 373 -21.72 2.09 0.89
C PRO A 373 -22.23 3.19 1.84
N SER A 374 -22.91 2.75 2.89
CA SER A 374 -23.42 3.62 3.96
C SER A 374 -22.31 4.18 4.86
N ILE A 375 -21.14 3.55 4.83
CA ILE A 375 -19.92 3.95 5.53
C ILE A 375 -19.05 4.69 4.52
N GLU A 376 -18.53 5.85 4.90
CA GLU A 376 -17.56 6.60 4.08
C GLU A 376 -16.15 6.01 4.22
N MET A 377 -15.24 6.31 3.30
CA MET A 377 -13.83 5.90 3.39
C MET A 377 -13.21 6.31 4.74
N GLY A 378 -12.67 5.34 5.49
CA GLY A 378 -12.15 5.53 6.84
C GLY A 378 -13.22 5.73 7.92
N GLY A 379 -14.49 5.50 7.59
CA GLY A 379 -15.64 5.68 8.48
C GLY A 379 -15.61 4.70 9.65
N LYS A 380 -16.17 5.12 10.79
CA LYS A 380 -16.13 4.34 12.04
C LYS A 380 -17.38 3.51 12.27
N VAL A 381 -17.21 2.28 12.73
CA VAL A 381 -18.26 1.40 13.27
C VAL A 381 -17.97 1.11 14.75
N GLY A 382 -19.03 1.01 15.55
CA GLY A 382 -18.89 0.83 17.00
C GLY A 382 -18.80 -0.63 17.47
N ASP A 383 -19.16 -1.57 16.61
CA ASP A 383 -19.26 -3.01 16.89
C ASP A 383 -18.31 -3.76 15.96
N ASN A 384 -17.69 -4.84 16.45
CA ASN A 384 -16.87 -5.74 15.64
C ASN A 384 -17.67 -6.84 14.92
N THR A 385 -18.99 -6.85 15.09
CA THR A 385 -19.97 -7.58 14.28
C THR A 385 -20.95 -6.61 13.60
N PRO A 386 -20.45 -5.66 12.78
CA PRO A 386 -21.29 -4.62 12.22
C PRO A 386 -22.29 -5.17 11.20
N VAL A 387 -23.39 -4.42 11.00
CA VAL A 387 -24.19 -4.53 9.78
C VAL A 387 -23.63 -3.55 8.77
N LEU A 388 -23.14 -4.08 7.65
CA LEU A 388 -22.59 -3.30 6.54
C LEU A 388 -23.68 -3.17 5.47
N GLU A 389 -23.91 -1.96 4.97
CA GLU A 389 -24.99 -1.71 4.00
C GLU A 389 -24.50 -0.85 2.84
N ALA A 390 -25.08 -1.07 1.65
CA ALA A 390 -24.97 -0.17 0.51
C ALA A 390 -26.34 0.12 -0.12
N GLU A 391 -26.56 1.37 -0.52
CA GLU A 391 -27.73 1.79 -1.31
C GLU A 391 -27.51 1.39 -2.77
N VAL A 392 -28.56 0.88 -3.42
CA VAL A 392 -28.55 0.47 -4.83
C VAL A 392 -29.39 1.43 -5.66
N GLU A 393 -28.77 2.10 -6.62
CA GLU A 393 -29.43 3.00 -7.57
C GLU A 393 -29.16 2.61 -9.03
N GLY A 394 -30.07 2.98 -9.94
CA GLY A 394 -29.83 2.86 -11.38
C GLY A 394 -30.42 1.62 -12.07
N GLU A 395 -29.62 0.96 -12.92
CA GLU A 395 -29.99 -0.24 -13.66
C GLU A 395 -30.35 -1.40 -12.72
N THR A 396 -31.12 -2.36 -13.19
CA THR A 396 -31.52 -3.52 -12.39
C THR A 396 -30.39 -4.55 -12.38
N ALA A 397 -29.85 -4.82 -11.20
CA ALA A 397 -28.94 -5.94 -10.97
C ALA A 397 -29.69 -7.28 -10.98
N ASP A 398 -29.00 -8.37 -11.29
CA ASP A 398 -29.48 -9.71 -10.96
C ASP A 398 -29.46 -9.88 -9.44
N GLU A 399 -30.62 -10.04 -8.80
CA GLU A 399 -30.71 -10.19 -7.33
C GLU A 399 -29.87 -11.37 -6.79
N SER A 400 -29.53 -12.35 -7.62
CA SER A 400 -28.66 -13.46 -7.23
C SER A 400 -27.16 -13.21 -7.44
N SER A 401 -26.80 -12.04 -7.96
CA SER A 401 -25.41 -11.62 -8.20
C SER A 401 -24.86 -10.70 -7.11
N TYR A 402 -25.68 -10.24 -6.16
CA TYR A 402 -25.16 -9.44 -5.05
C TYR A 402 -24.16 -10.26 -4.24
N ASN A 403 -22.99 -9.69 -4.05
CA ASN A 403 -21.91 -10.24 -3.25
C ASN A 403 -21.37 -9.15 -2.31
N ALA A 404 -20.92 -9.57 -1.14
CA ALA A 404 -20.23 -8.68 -0.22
C ALA A 404 -18.91 -9.34 0.17
N ILE A 405 -17.81 -8.59 0.11
CA ILE A 405 -16.47 -9.11 0.35
C ILE A 405 -15.87 -8.34 1.51
N VAL A 406 -15.48 -9.02 2.57
CA VAL A 406 -14.81 -8.40 3.74
C VAL A 406 -13.43 -8.99 3.87
N ASP A 407 -12.39 -8.17 3.78
CA ASP A 407 -10.98 -8.57 3.87
C ASP A 407 -10.58 -9.74 2.93
N GLY A 408 -11.11 -9.72 1.72
CA GLY A 408 -10.94 -10.76 0.70
C GLY A 408 -11.77 -12.03 0.91
N ILE A 409 -12.67 -12.04 1.89
CA ILE A 409 -13.59 -13.16 2.14
C ILE A 409 -14.98 -12.82 1.60
N GLU A 410 -15.53 -13.69 0.75
CA GLU A 410 -16.86 -13.53 0.17
C GLU A 410 -17.99 -13.92 1.14
N TYR A 411 -19.09 -13.18 1.08
CA TYR A 411 -20.30 -13.37 1.87
C TYR A 411 -21.55 -13.17 0.99
N GLU A 412 -22.62 -13.92 1.29
CA GLU A 412 -23.93 -13.71 0.65
C GLU A 412 -24.72 -12.63 1.42
N PRO A 413 -24.91 -11.40 0.88
CA PRO A 413 -25.70 -10.37 1.54
C PRO A 413 -27.21 -10.55 1.32
N GLU A 414 -28.02 -9.84 2.11
CA GLU A 414 -29.47 -9.72 1.89
C GLU A 414 -29.81 -8.45 1.10
N PHE A 415 -30.70 -8.56 0.11
CA PHE A 415 -31.23 -7.40 -0.63
C PHE A 415 -32.67 -7.09 -0.23
N ASP A 416 -32.93 -5.87 0.25
CA ASP A 416 -34.26 -5.34 0.53
C ASP A 416 -34.75 -4.47 -0.64
N ALA A 417 -35.69 -5.00 -1.42
CA ALA A 417 -36.29 -4.30 -2.55
C ALA A 417 -37.22 -3.12 -2.17
N GLU A 418 -37.70 -3.03 -0.93
CA GLU A 418 -38.50 -1.88 -0.46
C GLU A 418 -37.63 -0.65 -0.20
N THR A 419 -36.41 -0.86 0.31
CA THR A 419 -35.44 0.21 0.58
C THR A 419 -34.39 0.37 -0.51
N SER A 420 -34.25 -0.62 -1.41
CA SER A 420 -33.16 -0.72 -2.39
C SER A 420 -31.79 -0.74 -1.72
N THR A 421 -31.65 -1.62 -0.72
CA THR A 421 -30.45 -1.73 0.11
C THR A 421 -29.93 -3.16 0.09
N VAL A 422 -28.63 -3.33 -0.10
CA VAL A 422 -27.94 -4.59 0.16
C VAL A 422 -27.28 -4.50 1.54
N SER A 423 -27.42 -5.54 2.36
CA SER A 423 -26.94 -5.56 3.74
C SER A 423 -26.27 -6.88 4.10
N LEU A 424 -25.13 -6.82 4.78
CA LEU A 424 -24.40 -7.96 5.33
C LEU A 424 -24.35 -7.82 6.86
N GLU A 425 -24.86 -8.81 7.59
CA GLU A 425 -24.60 -8.96 9.03
C GLU A 425 -23.29 -9.76 9.19
N VAL A 426 -22.26 -9.13 9.75
CA VAL A 426 -20.97 -9.80 10.00
C VAL A 426 -21.11 -10.69 11.24
N ASP A 427 -21.22 -12.00 11.02
CA ASP A 427 -21.46 -12.98 12.09
C ASP A 427 -20.20 -13.27 12.95
N GLU A 428 -19.02 -13.27 12.33
CA GLU A 428 -17.74 -13.53 13.01
C GLU A 428 -17.07 -12.21 13.38
N PRO A 429 -16.66 -12.02 14.65
CA PRO A 429 -16.14 -10.74 15.10
C PRO A 429 -14.83 -10.39 14.40
N LEU A 430 -14.80 -9.18 13.83
CA LEU A 430 -13.61 -8.55 13.29
C LEU A 430 -12.56 -8.39 14.40
N LYS A 431 -11.33 -8.85 14.13
CA LYS A 431 -10.28 -9.03 15.15
C LYS A 431 -9.34 -7.83 15.27
N GLU A 432 -9.32 -6.95 14.29
CA GLU A 432 -8.45 -5.78 14.23
C GLU A 432 -9.28 -4.52 13.93
N ARG A 433 -8.67 -3.42 13.51
CA ARG A 433 -9.35 -2.12 13.49
C ARG A 433 -9.76 -1.69 12.10
N PHE A 434 -8.82 -1.70 11.16
CA PHE A 434 -9.12 -1.35 9.78
C PHE A 434 -9.49 -2.60 9.01
N HIS A 435 -10.60 -2.49 8.31
CA HIS A 435 -11.17 -3.54 7.49
C HIS A 435 -11.63 -2.94 6.18
N VAL A 436 -11.74 -3.76 5.15
CA VAL A 436 -12.25 -3.33 3.84
C VAL A 436 -13.50 -4.12 3.51
N VAL A 437 -14.53 -3.42 3.04
CA VAL A 437 -15.73 -4.04 2.49
C VAL A 437 -15.91 -3.64 1.04
N THR A 438 -16.32 -4.60 0.24
CA THR A 438 -16.77 -4.36 -1.13
C THR A 438 -18.18 -4.87 -1.30
N PHE A 439 -19.02 -4.07 -1.95
CA PHE A 439 -20.29 -4.54 -2.49
C PHE A 439 -20.18 -4.60 -3.99
N GLU A 440 -20.60 -5.72 -4.58
CA GLU A 440 -20.65 -5.87 -6.03
C GLU A 440 -21.94 -6.53 -6.49
N ALA A 441 -22.31 -6.27 -7.74
CA ALA A 441 -23.42 -6.91 -8.40
C ALA A 441 -23.28 -6.86 -9.93
N GLU A 442 -23.84 -7.86 -10.61
CA GLU A 442 -23.90 -7.89 -12.06
C GLU A 442 -25.21 -7.28 -12.58
N THR A 443 -25.10 -6.44 -13.60
CA THR A 443 -26.24 -5.97 -14.39
C THR A 443 -26.84 -7.11 -15.23
N GLU A 444 -28.09 -6.96 -15.71
CA GLU A 444 -28.69 -7.92 -16.65
C GLU A 444 -27.86 -8.13 -17.94
N SER A 445 -26.96 -7.18 -18.25
CA SER A 445 -26.07 -7.24 -19.41
C SER A 445 -24.81 -8.08 -19.18
N GLY A 446 -24.52 -8.46 -17.93
CA GLY A 446 -23.34 -9.21 -17.51
C GLY A 446 -22.11 -8.34 -17.22
N GLU A 447 -22.30 -7.04 -16.99
CA GLU A 447 -21.28 -6.11 -16.53
C GLU A 447 -21.38 -5.96 -15.01
N THR A 448 -20.24 -6.02 -14.30
CA THR A 448 -20.17 -5.94 -12.84
C THR A 448 -19.94 -4.50 -12.39
N GLU A 449 -20.75 -4.05 -11.43
CA GLU A 449 -20.50 -2.83 -10.64
C GLU A 449 -19.93 -3.25 -9.29
N ARG A 450 -18.88 -2.58 -8.82
CA ARG A 450 -18.16 -2.91 -7.59
C ARG A 450 -17.75 -1.61 -6.90
N GLU A 451 -18.01 -1.50 -5.59
CA GLU A 451 -17.65 -0.34 -4.78
C GLU A 451 -17.01 -0.79 -3.47
N THR A 452 -15.80 -0.28 -3.20
CA THR A 452 -14.93 -0.73 -2.11
C THR A 452 -14.65 0.41 -1.13
N THR A 453 -14.71 0.12 0.17
CA THR A 453 -14.53 1.11 1.22
C THR A 453 -13.79 0.54 2.42
N ILE A 454 -12.80 1.28 2.91
CA ILE A 454 -12.12 1.01 4.18
C ILE A 454 -12.98 1.55 5.32
N PHE A 455 -13.11 0.80 6.41
CA PHE A 455 -13.77 1.24 7.64
C PHE A 455 -12.95 0.88 8.88
N TYR A 456 -13.27 1.53 9.99
CA TYR A 456 -12.55 1.44 11.26
C TYR A 456 -13.48 0.95 12.38
N VAL A 457 -13.10 -0.11 13.08
CA VAL A 457 -13.80 -0.62 14.27
C VAL A 457 -13.27 0.08 15.52
N ASP A 458 -14.14 0.80 16.24
CA ASP A 458 -13.78 1.47 17.48
C ASP A 458 -13.49 0.46 18.61
N ALA A 459 -12.48 0.77 19.43
CA ALA A 459 -12.21 -0.01 20.62
C ALA A 459 -13.34 0.15 21.64
N SER A 460 -13.81 -0.95 22.20
CA SER A 460 -14.85 -0.92 23.24
C SER A 460 -14.76 -2.11 24.17
N VAL A 461 -15.29 -1.97 25.39
CA VAL A 461 -15.36 -3.09 26.34
C VAL A 461 -16.22 -4.23 25.77
N ASP A 462 -17.31 -3.89 25.07
CA ASP A 462 -18.21 -4.87 24.47
C ASP A 462 -17.49 -5.67 23.36
N ASN A 463 -16.76 -5.00 22.45
CA ASN A 463 -15.95 -5.65 21.41
C ASN A 463 -14.91 -6.58 22.02
N MET A 464 -14.21 -6.14 23.07
CA MET A 464 -13.27 -6.99 23.80
C MET A 464 -13.94 -8.22 24.42
N GLN A 465 -15.18 -8.12 24.90
CA GLN A 465 -15.91 -9.27 25.43
C GLN A 465 -16.25 -10.25 24.31
N THR A 466 -16.74 -9.76 23.17
CA THR A 466 -17.00 -10.59 21.97
C THR A 466 -15.73 -11.32 21.51
N LEU A 467 -14.58 -10.62 21.48
CA LEU A 467 -13.29 -11.23 21.14
C LEU A 467 -12.87 -12.32 22.13
N VAL A 468 -13.05 -12.10 23.44
CA VAL A 468 -12.73 -13.13 24.46
C VAL A 468 -13.63 -14.36 24.30
N GLU A 469 -14.90 -14.19 23.98
CA GLU A 469 -15.81 -15.32 23.72
C GLU A 469 -15.37 -16.10 22.47
N HIS A 470 -15.11 -15.40 21.37
CA HIS A 470 -14.69 -16.01 20.11
C HIS A 470 -13.33 -16.72 20.22
N PHE A 471 -12.33 -16.10 20.87
CA PHE A 471 -11.03 -16.75 21.14
C PHE A 471 -11.15 -18.00 22.02
N GLU A 472 -12.17 -18.11 22.89
CA GLU A 472 -12.45 -19.37 23.60
C GLU A 472 -12.95 -20.47 22.66
N GLU A 473 -13.76 -20.11 21.66
CA GLU A 473 -14.29 -21.04 20.66
C GLU A 473 -13.21 -21.54 19.69
N GLU A 474 -12.27 -20.66 19.30
CA GLU A 474 -11.11 -20.98 18.46
C GLU A 474 -10.03 -21.79 19.20
N GLY A 475 -10.10 -21.85 20.55
CA GLY A 475 -9.13 -22.57 21.37
C GLY A 475 -7.83 -21.80 21.61
N GLU A 476 -7.87 -20.47 21.49
CA GLU A 476 -6.74 -19.56 21.75
C GLU A 476 -6.40 -19.46 23.25
N PHE A 477 -7.21 -20.06 24.12
CA PHE A 477 -6.95 -20.22 25.54
C PHE A 477 -6.73 -21.69 25.92
N GLU A 478 -5.76 -21.96 26.81
CA GLU A 478 -5.46 -23.32 27.28
C GLU A 478 -6.69 -23.99 27.96
N ASN A 479 -7.56 -23.18 28.58
CA ASN A 479 -8.77 -23.64 29.23
C ASN A 479 -9.80 -22.51 29.40
N GLY A 480 -11.09 -22.86 29.49
CA GLY A 480 -12.17 -21.87 29.67
C GLY A 480 -12.18 -21.11 31.00
N GLN A 481 -11.30 -21.44 31.96
CA GLN A 481 -11.14 -20.61 33.15
C GLN A 481 -10.41 -19.31 32.82
N THR A 482 -9.52 -19.32 31.82
CA THR A 482 -8.81 -18.13 31.32
C THR A 482 -9.82 -17.11 30.78
N ALA A 483 -10.63 -17.51 29.79
CA ALA A 483 -11.69 -16.68 29.20
C ALA A 483 -12.68 -16.14 30.25
N GLN A 484 -13.23 -17.01 31.12
CA GLN A 484 -14.13 -16.58 32.20
C GLN A 484 -13.51 -15.57 33.17
N THR A 485 -12.19 -15.59 33.34
CA THR A 485 -11.50 -14.63 34.22
C THR A 485 -11.40 -13.27 33.55
N LEU A 486 -11.07 -13.24 32.25
CA LEU A 486 -11.02 -12.04 31.42
C LEU A 486 -12.41 -11.39 31.29
N ASP A 487 -13.43 -12.17 30.91
CA ASP A 487 -14.81 -11.69 30.76
C ASP A 487 -15.34 -11.05 32.05
N ARG A 488 -15.17 -11.72 33.20
CA ARG A 488 -15.58 -11.15 34.50
C ARG A 488 -14.86 -9.84 34.80
N HIS A 489 -13.61 -9.70 34.36
CA HIS A 489 -12.85 -8.47 34.54
C HIS A 489 -13.36 -7.35 33.60
N LEU A 490 -13.63 -7.66 32.34
CA LEU A 490 -14.23 -6.74 31.36
C LEU A 490 -15.63 -6.28 31.81
N THR A 491 -16.48 -7.19 32.28
CA THR A 491 -17.79 -6.86 32.88
C THR A 491 -17.65 -5.81 34.01
N ALA A 492 -16.59 -5.91 34.82
CA ALA A 492 -16.35 -4.93 35.88
C ALA A 492 -15.86 -3.59 35.32
N VAL A 493 -15.05 -3.59 34.26
CA VAL A 493 -14.62 -2.36 33.56
C VAL A 493 -15.82 -1.66 32.94
N GLY A 494 -16.65 -2.37 32.16
CA GLY A 494 -17.87 -1.84 31.54
C GLY A 494 -18.83 -1.25 32.58
N HIS A 495 -18.98 -1.89 33.74
CA HIS A 495 -19.78 -1.32 34.84
C HIS A 495 -19.28 0.03 35.36
N TYR A 496 -17.96 0.29 35.33
CA TYR A 496 -17.41 1.59 35.70
C TYR A 496 -17.53 2.61 34.57
N GLU A 497 -17.35 2.16 33.33
CA GLU A 497 -17.57 2.98 32.13
C GLU A 497 -19.01 3.50 32.08
N ASP A 498 -20.01 2.63 32.24
CA ASP A 498 -21.44 2.96 32.29
C ASP A 498 -21.78 4.00 33.37
N GLN A 499 -21.01 4.03 34.46
CA GLN A 499 -21.18 5.00 35.55
C GLN A 499 -20.49 6.33 35.29
N GLY A 500 -19.82 6.48 34.15
CA GLY A 500 -18.95 7.61 33.84
C GLY A 500 -17.72 7.68 34.74
N ALA A 501 -17.33 6.58 35.38
CA ALA A 501 -16.18 6.52 36.30
C ALA A 501 -14.89 6.16 35.55
N LYS A 502 -14.52 6.95 34.53
CA LYS A 502 -13.43 6.65 33.59
C LYS A 502 -12.09 6.40 34.26
N GLU A 503 -11.72 7.14 35.31
CA GLU A 503 -10.44 6.88 36.01
C GLU A 503 -10.41 5.48 36.66
N LYS A 504 -11.57 4.98 37.11
CA LYS A 504 -11.68 3.61 37.63
C LYS A 504 -11.68 2.59 36.51
N ALA A 505 -12.37 2.86 35.40
CA ALA A 505 -12.35 2.00 34.22
C ALA A 505 -10.89 1.82 33.73
N SER A 506 -10.14 2.91 33.54
CA SER A 506 -8.70 2.91 33.21
C SER A 506 -7.87 2.11 34.21
N GLN A 507 -8.09 2.30 35.52
CA GLN A 507 -7.37 1.54 36.54
C GLN A 507 -7.67 0.02 36.47
N HIS A 508 -8.91 -0.36 36.20
CA HIS A 508 -9.28 -1.76 36.05
C HIS A 508 -8.76 -2.33 34.73
N MET A 509 -8.78 -1.57 33.63
CA MET A 509 -8.23 -2.02 32.35
C MET A 509 -6.71 -2.25 32.43
N LYS A 510 -5.97 -1.38 33.13
CA LYS A 510 -4.55 -1.64 33.48
C LYS A 510 -4.36 -2.96 34.23
N GLY A 511 -5.28 -3.29 35.14
CA GLY A 511 -5.26 -4.57 35.84
C GLY A 511 -5.65 -5.77 34.97
N LEU A 512 -6.41 -5.57 33.90
CA LEU A 512 -6.67 -6.57 32.87
C LEU A 512 -5.41 -6.81 32.03
N LYS A 513 -4.70 -5.75 31.64
CA LYS A 513 -3.42 -5.86 30.93
C LYS A 513 -2.38 -6.64 31.74
N ASP A 514 -2.21 -6.32 33.03
CA ASP A 514 -1.36 -7.11 33.94
C ASP A 514 -1.76 -8.61 33.98
N MET A 515 -3.04 -8.91 33.77
CA MET A 515 -3.55 -10.28 33.71
C MET A 515 -3.25 -10.96 32.37
N LEU A 516 -3.41 -10.25 31.25
CA LEU A 516 -3.02 -10.72 29.91
C LEU A 516 -1.53 -11.06 29.89
N ASP A 517 -0.67 -10.16 30.38
CA ASP A 517 0.77 -10.38 30.50
C ASP A 517 1.06 -11.68 31.29
N HIS A 518 0.41 -11.85 32.44
CA HIS A 518 0.59 -13.04 33.26
C HIS A 518 0.10 -14.32 32.58
N GLN A 519 -1.03 -14.27 31.88
CA GLN A 519 -1.57 -15.42 31.15
C GLN A 519 -0.65 -15.80 29.99
N HIS A 520 -0.11 -14.83 29.27
CA HIS A 520 0.83 -15.03 28.19
C HIS A 520 2.15 -15.63 28.68
N GLU A 521 2.72 -15.08 29.77
CA GLU A 521 3.92 -15.65 30.42
C GLU A 521 3.74 -17.11 30.88
N GLN A 522 2.51 -17.52 31.20
CA GLN A 522 2.17 -18.88 31.60
C GLN A 522 1.75 -19.77 30.43
N VAL A 523 1.75 -19.26 29.19
CA VAL A 523 1.31 -19.98 27.98
C VAL A 523 -0.15 -20.44 28.11
N LEU A 524 -0.99 -19.59 28.70
CA LEU A 524 -2.44 -19.83 28.88
C LEU A 524 -3.29 -19.20 27.77
N ILE A 525 -2.69 -18.31 26.99
CA ILE A 525 -3.23 -17.58 25.85
C ILE A 525 -2.17 -17.61 24.75
N THR A 526 -2.59 -17.70 23.50
CA THR A 526 -1.68 -17.62 22.34
C THR A 526 -1.14 -16.20 22.14
N GLU A 527 -0.09 -16.07 21.35
CA GLU A 527 0.48 -14.75 20.99
C GLU A 527 -0.56 -13.90 20.24
N HIS A 528 -1.32 -14.52 19.34
CA HIS A 528 -2.38 -13.87 18.56
C HIS A 528 -3.44 -13.20 19.46
N ALA A 529 -4.13 -13.98 20.30
CA ALA A 529 -5.16 -13.44 21.19
C ALA A 529 -4.60 -12.45 22.23
N TYR A 530 -3.37 -12.67 22.71
CA TYR A 530 -2.70 -11.74 23.61
C TYR A 530 -2.45 -10.39 22.94
N SER A 531 -1.93 -10.39 21.73
CA SER A 531 -1.64 -9.17 20.96
C SER A 531 -2.91 -8.35 20.73
N VAL A 532 -3.95 -8.97 20.17
CA VAL A 532 -5.24 -8.31 19.88
C VAL A 532 -5.84 -7.68 21.14
N LEU A 533 -6.02 -8.46 22.21
CA LEU A 533 -6.65 -7.97 23.45
C LEU A 533 -5.82 -6.89 24.15
N THR A 534 -4.49 -6.96 24.05
CA THR A 534 -3.60 -5.95 24.66
C THR A 534 -3.70 -4.62 23.91
N ASN A 535 -3.77 -4.66 22.58
CA ASN A 535 -3.90 -3.47 21.76
C ASN A 535 -5.24 -2.75 22.00
N GLU A 536 -6.33 -3.50 22.12
CA GLU A 536 -7.63 -2.97 22.52
C GLU A 536 -7.60 -2.31 23.91
N ALA A 537 -7.00 -3.00 24.88
CA ALA A 537 -6.85 -2.47 26.23
C ALA A 537 -6.03 -1.17 26.26
N ASP A 538 -4.97 -1.06 25.46
CA ASP A 538 -4.10 0.12 25.41
C ASP A 538 -4.81 1.35 24.84
N VAL A 539 -5.68 1.18 23.83
CA VAL A 539 -6.50 2.28 23.29
C VAL A 539 -7.48 2.78 24.35
N LEU A 540 -8.23 1.87 24.97
CA LEU A 540 -9.20 2.22 26.01
C LEU A 540 -8.54 2.90 27.22
N ILE A 541 -7.32 2.47 27.59
CA ILE A 541 -6.55 3.10 28.68
C ILE A 541 -6.21 4.55 28.35
N ASP A 542 -5.90 4.87 27.09
CA ASP A 542 -5.51 6.21 26.67
C ASP A 542 -6.72 7.15 26.52
N GLU A 543 -7.87 6.62 26.10
CA GLU A 543 -9.13 7.37 26.04
C GLU A 543 -9.70 7.71 27.43
N TRP A 544 -9.30 6.96 28.46
CA TRP A 544 -9.76 7.13 29.83
C TRP A 544 -8.70 7.83 30.71
N PRO A 545 -8.97 9.04 31.22
CA PRO A 545 -7.99 9.92 31.88
C PRO A 545 -7.35 9.40 33.18
#